data_AF-A0A0U3EC97-F1
#
_entry.id   AF-A0A0U3EC97-F1
#
_cell.length_a   1.000
_cell.length_b   1.000
_cell.length_c   1.000
_cell.angle_alpha   90.00
_cell.angle_beta   90.00
_cell.angle_gamma   90.00
#
_symmetry.space_group_name_H-M   'P 1'
#
loop_
_entity.id
_entity.type
_entity.pdbx_description
1 polymer ?
#
loop_
_entity_poly.entity_id
_entity_poly.type
_entity_poly.pdbx_seq_one_letter_code
_entity_poly.pdbx_strand_id
1 'polypeptide(L)'
;MKTITFDQIKTSSIALEFDELIPDEIYSWTEADFAKYEVPIGNSRFPITDFFDITVEGEAEGPADVKMILNGDLNRVKYIGCKMSAGDIVCNSSVDLHVGAEMSGGSILVNGDAAAHAGREMSGGYLEITGNTKEFTGASYIGEWRGMTGGEIVVGGNAGKQCGECLTGGKIHVKGNCDILAGIHMTKGIIEIDGDVNRWPGGQMKNGTIVIHGFLGRLLEGFVLEGIVEDPEDSGVVFPGKYIKYTGDIGLNGKGNLYLDAEANKEKLSTYGELDDEYTSIREYRNL
;
A
#
# COMPACT_ATOMS: atom_id res chain seq x y z
N MET A 1 19.62 17.25 11.92
CA MET A 1 18.40 16.87 11.19
C MET A 1 17.92 18.09 10.45
N LYS A 2 17.97 18.03 9.12
CA LYS A 2 17.52 19.06 8.20
C LYS A 2 16.03 18.91 7.97
N THR A 3 15.27 19.98 8.09
CA THR A 3 13.85 20.00 7.74
C THR A 3 13.67 20.83 6.48
N ILE A 4 13.00 20.26 5.48
CA ILE A 4 12.63 20.94 4.24
C ILE A 4 11.11 20.99 4.19
N THR A 5 10.54 22.19 4.28
CA THR A 5 9.09 22.38 4.28
C THR A 5 8.67 22.94 2.94
N PHE A 6 7.71 22.27 2.29
CA PHE A 6 7.06 22.68 1.05
C PHE A 6 5.62 23.10 1.37
N ASP A 7 5.35 24.40 1.32
CA ASP A 7 4.01 24.96 1.51
C ASP A 7 3.39 25.30 0.16
N GLN A 8 2.40 24.52 -0.29
CA GLN A 8 1.81 24.72 -1.61
C GLN A 8 1.07 26.06 -1.68
N ILE A 9 1.44 26.89 -2.66
CA ILE A 9 0.83 28.19 -2.93
C ILE A 9 -0.07 28.17 -4.17
N LYS A 10 0.08 27.14 -5.03
CA LYS A 10 -0.68 27.00 -6.27
C LYS A 10 -0.80 25.54 -6.68
N THR A 11 -2.00 25.13 -7.12
CA THR A 11 -2.23 23.82 -7.72
C THR A 11 -2.03 23.84 -9.24
N SER A 12 -1.78 22.67 -9.82
CA SER A 12 -1.68 22.47 -11.26
C SER A 12 -2.76 21.50 -11.75
N SER A 13 -3.32 21.77 -12.93
CA SER A 13 -4.24 20.84 -13.59
C SER A 13 -3.52 19.60 -14.16
N ILE A 14 -2.24 19.72 -14.49
CA ILE A 14 -1.36 18.61 -14.87
C ILE A 14 -0.49 18.28 -13.66
N ALA A 15 -0.41 17.01 -13.27
CA ALA A 15 0.29 16.62 -12.05
C ALA A 15 1.79 16.99 -12.08
N LEU A 16 2.31 17.37 -10.93
CA LEU A 16 3.74 17.49 -10.66
C LEU A 16 4.31 16.11 -10.35
N GLU A 17 5.55 15.85 -10.73
CA GLU A 17 6.26 14.59 -10.45
C GLU A 17 7.41 14.84 -9.48
N PHE A 18 7.40 14.15 -8.33
CA PHE A 18 8.34 14.35 -7.22
C PHE A 18 9.40 13.22 -7.13
N ASP A 19 9.58 12.44 -8.19
CA ASP A 19 10.55 11.34 -8.26
C ASP A 19 12.02 11.81 -8.22
N GLU A 20 12.28 13.11 -8.38
CA GLU A 20 13.59 13.74 -8.19
C GLU A 20 13.71 14.52 -6.88
N LEU A 21 12.60 14.72 -6.16
CA LEU A 21 12.54 15.45 -4.90
C LEU A 21 12.41 14.47 -3.75
N ILE A 22 13.50 13.74 -3.49
CA ILE A 22 13.59 12.73 -2.42
C ILE A 22 14.80 13.02 -1.52
N PRO A 23 14.78 12.57 -0.25
CA PRO A 23 15.89 12.77 0.69
C PRO A 23 17.26 12.45 0.10
N ASP A 24 17.36 11.35 -0.65
CA ASP A 24 18.56 10.87 -1.33
C ASP A 24 19.21 11.90 -2.26
N GLU A 25 18.39 12.69 -2.96
CA GLU A 25 18.86 13.65 -3.97
C GLU A 25 19.01 15.07 -3.40
N ILE A 26 18.21 15.42 -2.38
CA ILE A 26 18.07 16.81 -1.91
C ILE A 26 18.67 17.08 -0.52
N TYR A 27 19.30 16.09 0.13
CA TYR A 27 19.87 16.29 1.48
C TYR A 27 20.90 17.42 1.56
N SER A 28 21.62 17.72 0.47
CA SER A 28 22.58 18.82 0.41
C SER A 28 22.00 20.14 -0.14
N TRP A 29 20.75 20.15 -0.61
CA TRP A 29 20.18 21.31 -1.31
C TRP A 29 19.86 22.48 -0.37
N THR A 30 20.11 23.69 -0.82
CA THR A 30 19.74 24.92 -0.13
C THR A 30 18.50 25.54 -0.77
N GLU A 31 17.93 26.58 -0.16
CA GLU A 31 16.85 27.36 -0.79
C GLU A 31 17.26 27.91 -2.17
N ALA A 32 18.55 28.23 -2.36
CA ALA A 32 19.07 28.69 -3.64
C ALA A 32 19.11 27.59 -4.72
N ASP A 33 19.13 26.32 -4.34
CA ASP A 33 19.04 25.19 -5.26
C ASP A 33 17.57 24.95 -5.65
N PHE A 34 16.66 25.00 -4.68
CA PHE A 34 15.21 24.96 -4.95
C PHE A 34 14.75 26.12 -5.84
N ALA A 35 15.30 27.32 -5.67
CA ALA A 35 15.02 28.48 -6.52
C ALA A 35 15.41 28.29 -8.01
N LYS A 36 16.27 27.30 -8.32
CA LYS A 36 16.69 26.96 -9.68
C LYS A 36 16.07 25.67 -10.19
N TYR A 37 15.51 24.85 -9.31
CA TYR A 37 14.96 23.56 -9.68
C TYR A 37 13.65 23.74 -10.45
N GLU A 38 13.54 23.04 -11.58
CA GLU A 38 12.32 22.99 -12.36
C GLU A 38 11.67 21.61 -12.25
N VAL A 39 10.49 21.54 -11.63
CA VAL A 39 9.73 20.30 -11.44
C VAL A 39 9.09 19.82 -12.74
N PRO A 40 9.10 18.52 -13.05
CA PRO A 40 8.37 17.97 -14.19
C PRO A 40 6.85 18.15 -14.03
N ILE A 41 6.21 18.62 -15.11
CA ILE A 41 4.76 18.71 -15.25
C ILE A 41 4.39 18.31 -16.68
N GLY A 42 3.86 17.10 -16.83
CA GLY A 42 3.53 16.55 -18.15
C GLY A 42 4.78 16.37 -19.01
N ASN A 43 4.87 17.07 -20.13
CA ASN A 43 6.01 16.98 -21.06
C ASN A 43 7.00 18.16 -20.94
N SER A 44 6.88 18.97 -19.88
CA SER A 44 7.64 20.21 -19.68
C SER A 44 8.12 20.30 -18.23
N ARG A 45 8.94 21.33 -17.94
CA ARG A 45 9.39 21.64 -16.58
C ARG A 45 9.09 23.09 -16.24
N PHE A 46 8.85 23.36 -14.95
CA PHE A 46 8.51 24.68 -14.44
C PHE A 46 9.20 24.91 -13.09
N PRO A 47 9.56 26.14 -12.71
CA PRO A 47 10.13 26.42 -11.41
C PRO A 47 9.27 25.84 -10.28
N ILE A 48 9.86 25.05 -9.38
CA ILE A 48 9.10 24.49 -8.24
C ILE A 48 8.52 25.60 -7.35
N THR A 49 9.19 26.75 -7.31
CA THR A 49 8.78 27.96 -6.60
C THR A 49 7.52 28.62 -7.17
N ASP A 50 7.06 28.23 -8.36
CA ASP A 50 5.75 28.66 -8.87
C ASP A 50 4.58 27.96 -8.14
N PHE A 51 4.86 26.85 -7.44
CA PHE A 51 3.86 25.97 -6.83
C PHE A 51 4.03 25.83 -5.32
N PHE A 52 5.24 25.95 -4.80
CA PHE A 52 5.55 25.84 -3.38
C PHE A 52 6.41 27.01 -2.88
N ASP A 53 6.08 27.52 -1.70
CA ASP A 53 7.04 28.22 -0.86
C ASP A 53 7.89 27.17 -0.12
N ILE A 54 9.21 27.31 -0.15
CA ILE A 54 10.13 26.27 0.35
C ILE A 54 11.09 26.88 1.36
N THR A 55 11.07 26.33 2.57
CA THR A 55 11.99 26.70 3.65
C THR A 55 12.92 25.54 3.99
N VAL A 56 14.18 25.87 4.28
CA VAL A 56 15.19 24.89 4.68
C VAL A 56 15.77 25.26 6.03
N GLU A 57 15.60 24.38 7.02
CA GLU A 57 16.13 24.56 8.37
C GLU A 57 17.14 23.47 8.71
N GLY A 58 18.30 23.87 9.22
CA GLY A 58 19.36 22.96 9.65
C GLY A 58 20.17 22.36 8.50
N GLU A 59 20.97 21.35 8.85
CA GLU A 59 21.90 20.67 7.95
C GLU A 59 21.76 19.14 8.08
N ALA A 60 22.18 18.44 7.02
CA ALA A 60 22.14 16.99 6.90
C ALA A 60 23.49 16.48 6.34
N GLU A 61 24.01 15.40 6.90
CA GLU A 61 25.22 14.73 6.38
C GLU A 61 24.87 13.64 5.35
N GLY A 62 23.59 13.24 5.30
CA GLY A 62 23.05 12.31 4.31
C GLY A 62 21.52 12.25 4.34
N PRO A 63 20.89 11.37 3.54
CA PRO A 63 19.44 11.31 3.41
C PRO A 63 18.72 10.95 4.72
N ALA A 64 19.35 10.15 5.58
CA ALA A 64 18.78 9.76 6.88
C ALA A 64 18.52 10.95 7.81
N ASP A 65 19.21 12.08 7.60
CA ASP A 65 19.05 13.29 8.41
C ASP A 65 18.01 14.26 7.85
N VAL A 66 17.31 13.91 6.77
CA VAL A 66 16.33 14.77 6.11
C VAL A 66 14.92 14.41 6.53
N LYS A 67 14.17 15.44 6.92
CA LYS A 67 12.72 15.40 7.04
C LYS A 67 12.07 16.34 6.05
N MET A 68 11.23 15.81 5.17
CA MET A 68 10.39 16.60 4.27
C MET A 68 8.99 16.76 4.85
N ILE A 69 8.45 17.97 4.79
CA ILE A 69 7.06 18.26 5.19
C ILE A 69 6.36 18.89 3.98
N LEU A 70 5.32 18.24 3.47
CA LEU A 70 4.55 18.71 2.33
C LEU A 70 3.15 19.12 2.80
N ASN A 71 2.85 20.41 2.67
CA ASN A 71 1.59 21.01 3.07
C ASN A 71 0.81 21.50 1.85
N GLY A 72 -0.52 21.42 1.90
CA GLY A 72 -1.43 21.91 0.85
C GLY A 72 -2.32 20.83 0.24
N ASP A 73 -2.70 21.00 -1.02
CA ASP A 73 -3.47 20.03 -1.80
C ASP A 73 -2.53 19.20 -2.69
N LEU A 74 -2.18 18.00 -2.21
CA LEU A 74 -1.21 17.13 -2.88
C LEU A 74 -1.88 16.10 -3.83
N ASN A 75 -3.19 16.24 -4.11
CA ASN A 75 -3.94 15.33 -5.00
C ASN A 75 -3.44 15.35 -6.46
N ARG A 76 -2.51 16.26 -6.80
CA ARG A 76 -1.86 16.38 -8.11
C ARG A 76 -0.33 16.37 -8.02
N VAL A 77 0.21 15.69 -7.01
CA VAL A 77 1.65 15.49 -6.82
C VAL A 77 1.92 13.99 -6.75
N LYS A 78 2.58 13.46 -7.79
CA LYS A 78 2.88 12.04 -7.96
C LYS A 78 4.27 11.70 -7.45
N TYR A 79 4.50 10.41 -7.21
CA TYR A 79 5.84 9.85 -6.94
C TYR A 79 6.53 10.41 -5.68
N ILE A 80 5.77 10.94 -4.72
CA ILE A 80 6.34 11.41 -3.46
C ILE A 80 7.07 10.25 -2.77
N GLY A 81 8.36 10.43 -2.48
CA GLY A 81 9.21 9.42 -1.85
C GLY A 81 9.53 8.21 -2.73
N CYS A 82 9.33 8.31 -4.04
CA CYS A 82 9.70 7.25 -4.98
C CYS A 82 11.20 6.94 -4.87
N LYS A 83 11.58 5.66 -4.72
CA LYS A 83 12.97 5.19 -4.60
C LYS A 83 13.78 5.72 -3.41
N MET A 84 13.16 6.40 -2.44
CA MET A 84 13.90 6.87 -1.27
C MET A 84 14.52 5.70 -0.49
N SER A 85 15.74 5.90 0.05
CA SER A 85 16.45 4.88 0.84
C SER A 85 16.53 5.20 2.33
N ALA A 86 16.32 6.46 2.71
CA ALA A 86 16.33 6.91 4.10
C ALA A 86 15.59 8.25 4.25
N GLY A 87 15.51 8.76 5.48
CA GLY A 87 14.83 10.01 5.81
C GLY A 87 13.34 9.84 6.04
N ASP A 88 12.67 10.95 6.34
CA ASP A 88 11.25 10.98 6.68
C ASP A 88 10.49 11.95 5.78
N ILE A 89 9.31 11.54 5.30
CA ILE A 89 8.41 12.40 4.54
C ILE A 89 7.06 12.45 5.24
N VAL A 90 6.54 13.64 5.48
CA VAL A 90 5.19 13.85 6.02
C VAL A 90 4.35 14.64 5.01
N CYS A 91 3.31 14.00 4.49
CA CYS A 91 2.32 14.63 3.61
C CYS A 91 1.09 14.99 4.44
N ASN A 92 0.84 16.28 4.65
CA ASN A 92 -0.33 16.79 5.36
C ASN A 92 -1.55 16.95 4.45
N SER A 93 -1.81 15.93 3.61
CA SER A 93 -2.86 15.91 2.60
C SER A 93 -3.03 14.51 2.00
N SER A 94 -4.09 14.31 1.23
CA SER A 94 -4.17 13.19 0.28
C SER A 94 -3.18 13.37 -0.88
N VAL A 95 -2.64 12.28 -1.41
CA VAL A 95 -1.60 12.27 -2.45
C VAL A 95 -2.04 11.55 -3.73
N ASP A 96 -1.42 11.92 -4.86
CA ASP A 96 -1.65 11.29 -6.16
C ASP A 96 -0.92 9.94 -6.27
N LEU A 97 -0.78 9.41 -7.49
CA LEU A 97 -0.23 8.09 -7.78
C LEU A 97 1.20 7.89 -7.25
N HIS A 98 1.53 6.64 -6.92
CA HIS A 98 2.91 6.16 -6.71
C HIS A 98 3.65 6.69 -5.48
N VAL A 99 2.95 7.13 -4.43
CA VAL A 99 3.61 7.45 -3.14
C VAL A 99 4.42 6.24 -2.64
N GLY A 100 5.69 6.46 -2.30
CA GLY A 100 6.59 5.41 -1.81
C GLY A 100 6.89 4.29 -2.80
N ALA A 101 6.61 4.46 -4.10
CA ALA A 101 6.96 3.44 -5.08
C ALA A 101 8.47 3.17 -5.07
N GLU A 102 8.87 1.90 -5.09
CA GLU A 102 10.26 1.43 -5.09
C GLU A 102 11.09 1.90 -3.87
N MET A 103 10.47 2.42 -2.79
CA MET A 103 11.22 2.82 -1.60
C MET A 103 11.92 1.61 -0.96
N SER A 104 13.15 1.83 -0.47
CA SER A 104 14.02 0.80 0.12
C SER A 104 14.32 1.04 1.60
N GLY A 105 14.00 2.22 2.11
CA GLY A 105 14.15 2.58 3.52
C GLY A 105 13.53 3.95 3.81
N GLY A 106 13.73 4.43 5.04
CA GLY A 106 13.07 5.64 5.53
C GLY A 106 11.59 5.44 5.85
N SER A 107 10.89 6.55 6.11
CA SER A 107 9.47 6.53 6.42
C SER A 107 8.67 7.59 5.65
N ILE A 108 7.44 7.24 5.29
CA ILE A 108 6.47 8.17 4.70
C ILE A 108 5.16 8.08 5.49
N LEU A 109 4.67 9.23 5.96
CA LEU A 109 3.34 9.37 6.54
C LEU A 109 2.46 10.23 5.64
N VAL A 110 1.34 9.67 5.19
CA VAL A 110 0.29 10.38 4.45
C VAL A 110 -0.91 10.59 5.36
N ASN A 111 -1.14 11.83 5.79
CA ASN A 111 -2.31 12.25 6.55
C ASN A 111 -3.53 12.47 5.63
N GLY A 112 -3.94 11.43 4.92
CA GLY A 112 -5.01 11.47 3.93
C GLY A 112 -5.15 10.16 3.16
N ASP A 113 -5.78 10.23 2.00
CA ASP A 113 -5.88 9.12 1.05
C ASP A 113 -4.66 9.08 0.12
N ALA A 114 -4.37 7.93 -0.46
CA ALA A 114 -3.44 7.80 -1.59
C ALA A 114 -4.16 7.24 -2.81
N ALA A 115 -3.80 7.73 -3.99
CA ALA A 115 -4.24 7.14 -5.25
C ALA A 115 -3.58 5.76 -5.50
N ALA A 116 -3.69 5.23 -6.71
CA ALA A 116 -3.22 3.88 -7.02
C ALA A 116 -1.69 3.75 -6.93
N HIS A 117 -1.23 2.51 -6.77
CA HIS A 117 0.19 2.13 -6.76
C HIS A 117 1.02 2.67 -5.58
N ALA A 118 0.39 2.95 -4.43
CA ALA A 118 1.11 3.25 -3.19
C ALA A 118 2.06 2.08 -2.83
N GLY A 119 3.34 2.36 -2.60
CA GLY A 119 4.33 1.34 -2.25
C GLY A 119 4.60 0.28 -3.33
N ARG A 120 4.27 0.54 -4.60
CA ARG A 120 4.57 -0.37 -5.72
C ARG A 120 6.04 -0.76 -5.70
N GLU A 121 6.36 -2.05 -5.76
CA GLU A 121 7.75 -2.57 -5.75
C GLU A 121 8.62 -2.11 -4.57
N MET A 122 8.01 -1.75 -3.43
CA MET A 122 8.73 -1.44 -2.20
C MET A 122 9.62 -2.62 -1.76
N SER A 123 10.84 -2.31 -1.30
CA SER A 123 11.82 -3.31 -0.85
C SER A 123 12.23 -3.15 0.63
N GLY A 124 11.88 -2.01 1.24
CA GLY A 124 12.15 -1.71 2.64
C GLY A 124 11.55 -0.36 3.06
N GLY A 125 11.68 -0.03 4.34
CA GLY A 125 11.10 1.18 4.93
C GLY A 125 9.68 0.98 5.46
N TYR A 126 9.03 2.10 5.83
CA TYR A 126 7.69 2.13 6.41
C TYR A 126 6.81 3.19 5.71
N LEU A 127 5.67 2.77 5.18
CA LEU A 127 4.69 3.65 4.54
C LEU A 127 3.37 3.58 5.31
N GLU A 128 2.95 4.67 5.92
CA GLU A 128 1.67 4.78 6.60
C GLU A 128 0.75 5.77 5.88
N ILE A 129 -0.47 5.33 5.60
CA ILE A 129 -1.51 6.12 4.95
C ILE A 129 -2.70 6.11 5.90
N THR A 130 -3.05 7.25 6.49
CA THR A 130 -4.10 7.30 7.52
C THR A 130 -5.50 7.08 6.96
N GLY A 131 -5.69 7.38 5.66
CA GLY A 131 -6.94 7.18 4.92
C GLY A 131 -6.93 5.92 4.06
N ASN A 132 -7.56 6.00 2.89
CA ASN A 132 -7.73 4.91 1.95
C ASN A 132 -6.63 4.88 0.90
N THR A 133 -6.41 3.71 0.31
CA THR A 133 -5.66 3.56 -0.94
C THR A 133 -6.58 3.11 -2.07
N LYS A 134 -6.32 3.57 -3.30
CA LYS A 134 -6.96 2.99 -4.50
C LYS A 134 -6.34 1.64 -4.86
N GLU A 135 -6.37 1.24 -6.13
CA GLU A 135 -5.88 -0.06 -6.58
C GLU A 135 -4.37 -0.20 -6.48
N PHE A 136 -3.88 -1.45 -6.46
CA PHE A 136 -2.46 -1.79 -6.62
C PHE A 136 -1.51 -1.34 -5.50
N THR A 137 -1.99 -1.19 -4.26
CA THR A 137 -1.11 -0.98 -3.09
C THR A 137 -0.12 -2.14 -2.97
N GLY A 138 1.18 -1.85 -2.87
CA GLY A 138 2.24 -2.87 -2.76
C GLY A 138 2.39 -3.78 -3.99
N ALA A 139 1.84 -3.40 -5.15
CA ALA A 139 1.83 -4.23 -6.36
C ALA A 139 3.18 -4.26 -7.10
N SER A 140 3.25 -5.06 -8.17
CA SER A 140 4.30 -4.98 -9.20
C SER A 140 4.03 -3.91 -10.25
N TYR A 141 5.02 -3.62 -11.09
CA TYR A 141 4.78 -2.96 -12.36
C TYR A 141 4.02 -3.86 -13.34
N ILE A 142 3.29 -3.26 -14.28
CA ILE A 142 2.54 -4.01 -15.29
C ILE A 142 3.50 -4.86 -16.14
N GLY A 143 3.31 -6.18 -16.08
CA GLY A 143 4.12 -7.15 -16.82
C GLY A 143 5.29 -7.74 -16.02
N GLU A 144 5.56 -7.21 -14.82
CA GLU A 144 6.52 -7.80 -13.89
C GLU A 144 5.85 -8.90 -13.05
N TRP A 145 6.67 -9.84 -12.57
CA TRP A 145 6.21 -10.95 -11.72
C TRP A 145 6.72 -10.85 -10.28
N ARG A 146 7.33 -9.72 -9.93
CA ARG A 146 7.85 -9.43 -8.58
C ARG A 146 7.37 -8.04 -8.19
N GLY A 147 6.42 -7.99 -7.26
CA GLY A 147 5.95 -6.74 -6.65
C GLY A 147 6.81 -6.33 -5.46
N MET A 148 6.17 -5.85 -4.39
CA MET A 148 6.85 -5.54 -3.14
C MET A 148 7.61 -6.76 -2.59
N THR A 149 8.84 -6.53 -2.12
CA THR A 149 9.78 -7.56 -1.64
C THR A 149 10.18 -7.41 -0.18
N GLY A 150 9.86 -6.28 0.44
CA GLY A 150 10.18 -5.97 1.83
C GLY A 150 9.58 -4.64 2.27
N GLY A 151 9.75 -4.30 3.54
CA GLY A 151 9.13 -3.14 4.15
C GLY A 151 7.73 -3.42 4.70
N GLU A 152 7.10 -2.38 5.24
CA GLU A 152 5.75 -2.43 5.80
C GLU A 152 4.89 -1.28 5.28
N ILE A 153 3.70 -1.61 4.81
CA ILE A 153 2.66 -0.65 4.40
C ILE A 153 1.48 -0.77 5.36
N VAL A 154 1.08 0.33 5.99
CA VAL A 154 -0.11 0.42 6.84
C VAL A 154 -1.14 1.34 6.18
N VAL A 155 -2.34 0.82 5.91
CA VAL A 155 -3.48 1.58 5.41
C VAL A 155 -4.52 1.69 6.52
N GLY A 156 -4.78 2.91 7.00
CA GLY A 156 -5.71 3.20 8.09
C GLY A 156 -7.18 3.02 7.70
N GLY A 157 -7.50 3.20 6.42
CA GLY A 157 -8.82 2.97 5.83
C GLY A 157 -8.87 1.72 4.95
N ASN A 158 -9.60 1.82 3.84
CA ASN A 158 -9.80 0.73 2.89
C ASN A 158 -8.70 0.70 1.82
N ALA A 159 -8.41 -0.49 1.30
CA ALA A 159 -7.61 -0.68 0.10
C ALA A 159 -8.47 -1.10 -1.10
N GLY A 160 -8.10 -0.63 -2.29
CA GLY A 160 -8.78 -0.98 -3.53
C GLY A 160 -8.50 -2.40 -4.01
N LYS A 161 -8.68 -2.60 -5.32
CA LYS A 161 -8.46 -3.89 -5.97
C LYS A 161 -6.97 -4.25 -6.01
N GLN A 162 -6.69 -5.55 -5.96
CA GLN A 162 -5.34 -6.09 -6.19
C GLN A 162 -4.29 -5.51 -5.22
N CYS A 163 -4.68 -5.25 -3.98
CA CYS A 163 -3.76 -4.95 -2.88
C CYS A 163 -2.78 -6.13 -2.71
N GLY A 164 -1.47 -5.88 -2.70
CA GLY A 164 -0.42 -6.88 -2.61
C GLY A 164 -0.30 -7.78 -3.84
N GLU A 165 -0.64 -7.28 -5.02
CA GLU A 165 -0.41 -8.02 -6.27
C GLU A 165 1.06 -8.39 -6.45
N CYS A 166 1.33 -9.64 -6.80
CA CYS A 166 2.69 -10.19 -6.93
C CYS A 166 3.58 -10.00 -5.67
N LEU A 167 3.00 -9.88 -4.46
CA LEU A 167 3.77 -9.71 -3.23
C LEU A 167 4.78 -10.85 -3.06
N THR A 168 6.05 -10.47 -2.87
CA THR A 168 7.21 -11.37 -2.82
C THR A 168 8.03 -11.17 -1.53
N GLY A 169 7.51 -10.37 -0.60
CA GLY A 169 8.03 -10.18 0.76
C GLY A 169 7.51 -8.88 1.37
N GLY A 170 7.76 -8.68 2.67
CA GLY A 170 7.21 -7.55 3.43
C GLY A 170 5.81 -7.81 3.99
N LYS A 171 5.23 -6.77 4.60
CA LYS A 171 3.90 -6.81 5.22
C LYS A 171 3.03 -5.67 4.69
N ILE A 172 1.78 -5.98 4.38
CA ILE A 172 0.73 -4.99 4.15
C ILE A 172 -0.34 -5.19 5.22
N HIS A 173 -0.65 -4.15 5.99
CA HIS A 173 -1.73 -4.16 6.98
C HIS A 173 -2.81 -3.14 6.60
N VAL A 174 -4.00 -3.61 6.28
CA VAL A 174 -5.17 -2.80 5.97
C VAL A 174 -6.13 -2.84 7.16
N LYS A 175 -6.33 -1.71 7.83
CA LYS A 175 -7.23 -1.59 9.00
C LYS A 175 -8.71 -1.53 8.61
N GLY A 176 -9.01 -1.24 7.35
CA GLY A 176 -10.34 -1.32 6.78
C GLY A 176 -10.54 -2.56 5.91
N ASN A 177 -11.30 -2.39 4.83
CA ASN A 177 -11.68 -3.44 3.90
C ASN A 177 -10.73 -3.50 2.70
N CYS A 178 -10.67 -4.66 2.04
CA CYS A 178 -10.15 -4.79 0.67
C CYS A 178 -11.29 -5.11 -0.30
N ASP A 179 -11.18 -4.64 -1.54
CA ASP A 179 -12.14 -5.02 -2.60
C ASP A 179 -11.87 -6.45 -3.11
N ILE A 180 -11.49 -6.61 -4.38
CA ILE A 180 -11.26 -7.93 -4.98
C ILE A 180 -9.78 -8.24 -5.12
N LEU A 181 -9.45 -9.54 -5.09
CA LEU A 181 -8.13 -10.05 -5.50
C LEU A 181 -6.95 -9.57 -4.65
N ALA A 182 -7.15 -9.35 -3.34
CA ALA A 182 -6.05 -9.11 -2.41
C ALA A 182 -5.04 -10.28 -2.48
N GLY A 183 -3.76 -10.00 -2.66
CA GLY A 183 -2.70 -11.00 -2.77
C GLY A 183 -2.73 -11.85 -4.04
N ILE A 184 -3.37 -11.38 -5.13
CA ILE A 184 -3.30 -12.08 -6.41
C ILE A 184 -1.85 -12.26 -6.86
N HIS A 185 -1.49 -13.46 -7.33
CA HIS A 185 -0.13 -13.84 -7.72
C HIS A 185 0.95 -13.77 -6.62
N MET A 186 0.57 -13.60 -5.35
CA MET A 186 1.50 -13.56 -4.22
C MET A 186 2.38 -14.82 -4.16
N THR A 187 3.66 -14.63 -3.83
CA THR A 187 4.63 -15.71 -3.61
C THR A 187 5.24 -15.73 -2.23
N LYS A 188 5.27 -14.61 -1.49
CA LYS A 188 5.71 -14.51 -0.10
C LYS A 188 5.13 -13.24 0.53
N GLY A 189 5.37 -13.04 1.82
CA GLY A 189 4.93 -11.87 2.57
C GLY A 189 3.58 -12.09 3.25
N ILE A 190 3.13 -11.04 3.94
CA ILE A 190 1.92 -11.06 4.75
C ILE A 190 0.98 -9.95 4.27
N ILE A 191 -0.29 -10.30 4.06
CA ILE A 191 -1.38 -9.33 3.94
C ILE A 191 -2.34 -9.56 5.10
N GLU A 192 -2.45 -8.59 5.98
CA GLU A 192 -3.36 -8.59 7.13
C GLU A 192 -4.47 -7.57 6.89
N ILE A 193 -5.73 -8.00 7.01
CA ILE A 193 -6.91 -7.19 6.72
C ILE A 193 -7.85 -7.27 7.92
N ASP A 194 -8.06 -6.15 8.62
CA ASP A 194 -8.91 -6.10 9.81
C ASP A 194 -10.41 -6.14 9.44
N GLY A 195 -10.76 -5.64 8.26
CA GLY A 195 -12.13 -5.62 7.76
C GLY A 195 -12.48 -6.76 6.81
N ASP A 196 -13.45 -6.49 5.94
CA ASP A 196 -14.02 -7.43 4.99
C ASP A 196 -13.22 -7.49 3.69
N VAL A 197 -13.34 -8.62 2.99
CA VAL A 197 -12.85 -8.80 1.62
C VAL A 197 -14.02 -9.20 0.72
N ASN A 198 -14.22 -8.46 -0.37
CA ASN A 198 -15.34 -8.71 -1.28
C ASN A 198 -15.24 -10.10 -1.92
N ARG A 199 -14.16 -10.39 -2.66
CA ARG A 199 -13.97 -11.70 -3.28
C ARG A 199 -12.54 -12.01 -3.72
N TRP A 200 -12.28 -13.32 -3.75
CA TRP A 200 -11.12 -13.96 -4.38
C TRP A 200 -9.74 -13.55 -3.84
N PRO A 201 -9.54 -13.45 -2.52
CA PRO A 201 -8.20 -13.27 -1.96
C PRO A 201 -7.29 -14.44 -2.36
N GLY A 202 -6.02 -14.16 -2.58
CA GLY A 202 -4.99 -15.15 -2.89
C GLY A 202 -5.16 -15.84 -4.24
N GLY A 203 -5.92 -15.25 -5.17
CA GLY A 203 -6.07 -15.82 -6.51
C GLY A 203 -4.72 -16.06 -7.17
N GLN A 204 -4.49 -17.28 -7.64
CA GLN A 204 -3.21 -17.66 -8.26
C GLN A 204 -1.99 -17.42 -7.35
N MET A 205 -2.16 -17.41 -6.02
CA MET A 205 -1.02 -17.33 -5.09
C MET A 205 -0.23 -18.64 -5.08
N LYS A 206 1.10 -18.54 -4.98
CA LYS A 206 1.99 -19.70 -4.86
C LYS A 206 2.37 -20.00 -3.41
N ASN A 207 2.56 -18.97 -2.59
CA ASN A 207 2.90 -19.05 -1.17
C ASN A 207 2.69 -17.65 -0.54
N GLY A 208 2.98 -17.45 0.75
CA GLY A 208 2.64 -16.25 1.52
C GLY A 208 1.39 -16.45 2.37
N THR A 209 1.05 -15.43 3.16
CA THR A 209 -0.03 -15.50 4.15
C THR A 209 -0.99 -14.33 3.98
N ILE A 210 -2.28 -14.65 3.91
CA ILE A 210 -3.37 -13.67 3.93
C ILE A 210 -4.23 -13.95 5.17
N VAL A 211 -4.43 -12.94 6.01
CA VAL A 211 -5.28 -12.99 7.21
C VAL A 211 -6.42 -12.00 7.03
N ILE A 212 -7.65 -12.47 7.21
CA ILE A 212 -8.87 -11.67 7.13
C ILE A 212 -9.60 -11.80 8.46
N HIS A 213 -9.62 -10.72 9.24
CA HIS A 213 -10.30 -10.66 10.53
C HIS A 213 -11.81 -10.36 10.37
N GLY A 214 -12.24 -9.86 9.22
CA GLY A 214 -13.65 -9.67 8.87
C GLY A 214 -14.26 -10.83 8.05
N PHE A 215 -15.30 -10.50 7.30
CA PHE A 215 -16.03 -11.42 6.44
C PHE A 215 -15.40 -11.51 5.05
N LEU A 216 -15.27 -12.73 4.53
CA LEU A 216 -14.96 -12.98 3.13
C LEU A 216 -16.25 -13.30 2.36
N GLY A 217 -16.60 -12.45 1.39
CA GLY A 217 -17.74 -12.64 0.51
C GLY A 217 -17.63 -13.94 -0.31
N ARG A 218 -16.81 -13.94 -1.36
CA ARG A 218 -16.61 -15.14 -2.21
C ARG A 218 -15.19 -15.69 -2.12
N LEU A 219 -15.08 -16.93 -1.65
CA LEU A 219 -13.85 -17.74 -1.68
C LEU A 219 -13.60 -18.29 -3.10
N LEU A 220 -12.33 -18.45 -3.47
CA LEU A 220 -11.94 -19.18 -4.68
C LEU A 220 -11.98 -20.69 -4.44
N GLU A 221 -12.51 -21.44 -5.40
CA GLU A 221 -12.66 -22.89 -5.36
C GLU A 221 -11.31 -23.64 -5.37
N GLY A 222 -10.21 -22.93 -5.67
CA GLY A 222 -8.84 -23.43 -5.61
C GLY A 222 -8.22 -23.51 -4.21
N PHE A 223 -8.96 -23.15 -3.16
CA PHE A 223 -8.50 -23.25 -1.77
C PHE A 223 -9.03 -24.50 -1.07
N VAL A 224 -8.14 -25.25 -0.43
CA VAL A 224 -8.45 -26.48 0.30
C VAL A 224 -8.60 -26.17 1.79
N LEU A 225 -9.74 -26.55 2.38
CA LEU A 225 -9.99 -26.40 3.82
C LEU A 225 -9.06 -27.33 4.62
N GLU A 226 -8.32 -26.77 5.56
CA GLU A 226 -7.46 -27.53 6.51
C GLU A 226 -8.16 -27.73 7.86
N GLY A 227 -9.00 -26.79 8.27
CA GLY A 227 -9.73 -26.83 9.55
C GLY A 227 -9.60 -25.53 10.34
N ILE A 228 -9.86 -25.61 11.65
CA ILE A 228 -9.75 -24.45 12.56
C ILE A 228 -8.38 -24.46 13.23
N VAL A 229 -7.75 -23.30 13.30
CA VAL A 229 -6.50 -23.05 14.04
C VAL A 229 -6.70 -21.91 15.03
N GLU A 230 -5.90 -21.89 16.10
CA GLU A 230 -5.88 -20.81 17.10
C GLU A 230 -4.51 -20.13 17.06
N ASP A 231 -4.50 -18.81 17.16
CA ASP A 231 -3.33 -17.94 17.21
C ASP A 231 -2.23 -18.32 16.17
N PRO A 232 -2.57 -18.44 14.86
CA PRO A 232 -1.59 -18.81 13.85
C PRO A 232 -0.42 -17.81 13.81
N GLU A 233 0.77 -18.33 13.56
CA GLU A 233 2.00 -17.55 13.44
C GLU A 233 2.56 -17.69 12.03
N ASP A 234 2.97 -16.58 11.42
CA ASP A 234 3.80 -16.58 10.23
C ASP A 234 4.90 -15.53 10.33
N SER A 235 6.13 -15.91 9.97
CA SER A 235 7.30 -15.02 9.98
C SER A 235 7.51 -14.23 11.30
N GLY A 236 7.17 -14.84 12.45
CA GLY A 236 7.29 -14.24 13.78
C GLY A 236 6.14 -13.29 14.16
N VAL A 237 5.12 -13.15 13.32
CA VAL A 237 3.88 -12.41 13.61
C VAL A 237 2.82 -13.41 14.02
N VAL A 238 2.31 -13.27 15.24
CA VAL A 238 1.16 -14.03 15.74
C VAL A 238 -0.11 -13.25 15.43
N PHE A 239 -1.12 -13.91 14.89
CA PHE A 239 -2.45 -13.36 14.65
C PHE A 239 -3.42 -13.91 15.70
N PRO A 240 -3.72 -13.18 16.80
CA PRO A 240 -4.52 -13.70 17.89
C PRO A 240 -5.97 -13.92 17.46
N GLY A 241 -6.53 -15.10 17.75
CA GLY A 241 -7.90 -15.44 17.41
C GLY A 241 -8.08 -16.89 16.97
N LYS A 242 -9.28 -17.21 16.48
CA LYS A 242 -9.59 -18.51 15.90
C LYS A 242 -9.91 -18.33 14.43
N TYR A 243 -9.23 -19.10 13.58
CA TYR A 243 -9.33 -18.94 12.13
C TYR A 243 -9.67 -20.25 11.45
N ILE A 244 -10.50 -20.16 10.41
CA ILE A 244 -10.63 -21.20 9.40
C ILE A 244 -9.41 -21.08 8.49
N LYS A 245 -8.59 -22.13 8.46
CA LYS A 245 -7.41 -22.21 7.62
C LYS A 245 -7.75 -22.88 6.29
N TYR A 246 -7.33 -22.22 5.21
CA TYR A 246 -7.24 -22.81 3.89
C TYR A 246 -5.80 -22.80 3.37
N THR A 247 -5.48 -23.76 2.50
CA THR A 247 -4.23 -23.83 1.73
C THR A 247 -4.55 -23.70 0.24
N GLY A 248 -3.85 -22.82 -0.48
CA GLY A 248 -4.07 -22.61 -1.91
C GLY A 248 -3.07 -21.65 -2.55
N ASP A 249 -3.22 -21.24 -3.80
CA ASP A 249 -4.25 -21.66 -4.76
C ASP A 249 -3.74 -22.90 -5.54
N ILE A 250 -4.47 -24.02 -5.45
CA ILE A 250 -4.07 -25.27 -6.11
C ILE A 250 -4.06 -25.17 -7.63
N GLY A 251 -4.74 -24.17 -8.21
CA GLY A 251 -4.69 -23.88 -9.64
C GLY A 251 -3.27 -23.63 -10.16
N LEU A 252 -2.33 -23.22 -9.29
CA LEU A 252 -0.90 -23.09 -9.59
C LEU A 252 0.01 -23.97 -8.71
N ASN A 253 -0.54 -25.05 -8.13
CA ASN A 253 0.15 -25.85 -7.10
C ASN A 253 0.62 -24.98 -5.91
N GLY A 254 -0.14 -23.94 -5.57
CA GLY A 254 0.14 -23.04 -4.47
C GLY A 254 0.01 -23.70 -3.11
N LYS A 255 0.76 -23.15 -2.15
CA LYS A 255 0.83 -23.56 -0.74
C LYS A 255 0.71 -22.36 0.20
N GLY A 256 0.09 -21.29 -0.27
CA GLY A 256 -0.19 -20.11 0.53
C GLY A 256 -1.23 -20.39 1.60
N ASN A 257 -1.13 -19.65 2.69
CA ASN A 257 -2.06 -19.72 3.80
C ASN A 257 -3.13 -18.63 3.65
N LEU A 258 -4.39 -19.01 3.76
CA LEU A 258 -5.51 -18.09 3.93
C LEU A 258 -6.19 -18.38 5.26
N TYR A 259 -6.17 -17.40 6.16
CA TYR A 259 -6.82 -17.45 7.46
C TYR A 259 -8.02 -16.52 7.47
N LEU A 260 -9.20 -17.08 7.74
CA LEU A 260 -10.45 -16.32 7.85
C LEU A 260 -10.93 -16.39 9.29
N ASP A 261 -11.35 -15.27 9.88
CA ASP A 261 -11.96 -15.29 11.23
C ASP A 261 -13.10 -16.33 11.27
N ALA A 262 -13.04 -17.23 12.26
CA ALA A 262 -13.90 -18.40 12.29
C ALA A 262 -15.35 -18.09 12.62
N GLU A 263 -15.63 -17.05 13.41
CA GLU A 263 -17.00 -16.68 13.74
C GLU A 263 -17.63 -15.88 12.59
N ALA A 264 -16.91 -14.92 12.04
CA ALA A 264 -17.35 -14.11 10.91
C ALA A 264 -17.63 -14.97 9.67
N ASN A 265 -16.89 -16.08 9.49
CA ASN A 265 -16.98 -16.94 8.31
C ASN A 265 -17.51 -18.35 8.62
N LYS A 266 -18.25 -18.54 9.72
CA LYS A 266 -18.79 -19.86 10.14
C LYS A 266 -19.61 -20.59 9.08
N GLU A 267 -20.24 -19.86 8.17
CA GLU A 267 -20.97 -20.43 7.02
C GLU A 267 -20.08 -21.28 6.09
N LYS A 268 -18.77 -21.01 6.06
CA LYS A 268 -17.80 -21.75 5.25
C LYS A 268 -17.42 -23.11 5.87
N LEU A 269 -17.84 -23.40 7.11
CA LEU A 269 -17.62 -24.67 7.81
C LEU A 269 -18.79 -25.65 7.69
N SER A 270 -20.01 -25.14 7.48
CA SER A 270 -21.17 -25.96 7.19
C SER A 270 -21.16 -26.31 5.71
N THR A 271 -20.96 -27.58 5.38
CA THR A 271 -21.09 -28.20 4.04
C THR A 271 -21.90 -27.38 3.04
N TYR A 272 -21.32 -27.10 1.86
CA TYR A 272 -21.94 -26.56 0.66
C TYR A 272 -23.44 -26.92 0.55
N GLY A 273 -24.30 -26.04 1.05
CA GLY A 273 -25.68 -25.91 0.60
C GLY A 273 -25.67 -24.85 -0.49
N GLU A 274 -26.35 -25.11 -1.60
CA GLU A 274 -26.52 -24.21 -2.74
C GLU A 274 -26.76 -22.77 -2.26
N LEU A 275 -25.70 -21.96 -2.24
CA LEU A 275 -25.83 -20.52 -2.10
C LEU A 275 -26.29 -20.04 -3.48
N ASP A 276 -27.52 -19.55 -3.53
CA ASP A 276 -28.13 -18.92 -4.70
C ASP A 276 -27.09 -18.06 -5.43
N ASP A 277 -26.91 -18.33 -6.73
CA ASP A 277 -26.13 -17.53 -7.67
C ASP A 277 -26.74 -16.12 -7.91
N GLU A 278 -27.68 -15.69 -7.07
CA GLU A 278 -28.19 -14.33 -7.05
C GLU A 278 -27.15 -13.41 -6.43
N TYR A 279 -26.34 -12.81 -7.31
CA TYR A 279 -25.60 -11.56 -7.14
C TYR A 279 -25.98 -10.81 -5.86
N THR A 280 -25.30 -11.15 -4.76
CA THR A 280 -25.39 -10.39 -3.51
C THR A 280 -24.51 -9.16 -3.67
N SER A 281 -24.93 -8.25 -4.55
CA SER A 281 -24.70 -6.85 -4.28
C SER A 281 -25.36 -6.58 -2.93
N ILE A 282 -24.68 -5.83 -2.05
CA ILE A 282 -25.15 -5.28 -0.76
C ILE A 282 -24.53 -5.99 0.45
N ARG A 283 -23.36 -5.50 0.86
CA ARG A 283 -23.29 -4.47 1.90
C ARG A 283 -22.44 -3.29 1.38
N GLU A 284 -23.14 -2.19 1.12
CA GLU A 284 -22.63 -0.81 0.98
C GLU A 284 -21.26 -0.55 0.30
N TYR A 285 -21.19 -0.73 -1.01
CA TYR A 285 -20.24 0.01 -1.87
C TYR A 285 -20.87 1.27 -2.49
N ARG A 286 -21.98 1.77 -1.92
CA ARG A 286 -22.79 2.85 -2.51
C ARG A 286 -22.44 4.28 -2.07
N ASN A 287 -21.46 4.46 -1.17
CA ASN A 287 -21.00 5.79 -0.77
C ASN A 287 -19.46 5.87 -0.78
N LEU A 288 -18.86 5.58 -1.95
CA LEU A 288 -17.51 6.02 -2.31
C LEU A 288 -17.59 7.34 -3.06
#